data_AF-A0A0P8DFB5-F1
#
_entry.id   AF-A0A0P8DFB5-F1
#
_cell.length_a   1.000
_cell.length_b   1.000
_cell.length_c   1.000
_cell.angle_alpha   90.00
_cell.angle_beta   90.00
_cell.angle_gamma   90.00
#
_symmetry.space_group_name_H-M   'P 1'
#
loop_
_entity.id
_entity.type
_entity.pdbx_description
1 polymer ?
#
loop_
_entity_poly.entity_id
_entity_poly.type
_entity_poly.pdbx_seq_one_letter_code
_entity_poly.pdbx_strand_id
1 'polypeptide(L)'
;MTLFYRFANASLTRRVLCYLRNNLQAHIDHVTVIFLNDFWVIQLKLKPSINAHFAKNCQAFLSENGFPYQGESKILLQTLEKLASGCDPTAVMKHHRIAIISHGAPMVEEVEHFRERFVSGLGYCPPSLI
;
A
#
# COMPACT_ATOMS: atom_id res chain seq x y z
N MET A 1 11.62 -10.49 1.54
CA MET A 1 10.29 -11.04 1.85
C MET A 1 9.22 -10.12 1.26
N THR A 2 8.09 -10.64 0.75
CA THR A 2 6.97 -9.82 0.27
C THR A 2 5.74 -10.08 1.14
N LEU A 3 5.07 -9.02 1.60
CA LEU A 3 3.85 -9.09 2.39
C LEU A 3 2.74 -8.30 1.68
N PHE A 4 1.50 -8.80 1.75
CA PHE A 4 0.33 -8.17 1.16
C PHE A 4 -0.75 -8.05 2.22
N TYR A 5 -1.23 -6.83 2.44
CA TYR A 5 -2.24 -6.55 3.45
C TYR A 5 -3.31 -5.61 2.91
N ARG A 6 -4.55 -5.89 3.29
CA ARG A 6 -5.69 -5.01 3.06
C ARG A 6 -6.04 -4.23 4.33
N PHE A 7 -6.42 -2.97 4.16
CA PHE A 7 -6.82 -2.05 5.23
C PHE A 7 -8.17 -1.44 4.91
N ALA A 8 -8.99 -1.28 5.95
CA ALA A 8 -10.36 -0.83 5.80
C ALA A 8 -10.49 0.64 5.39
N ASN A 9 -9.52 1.50 5.77
CA ASN A 9 -9.62 2.93 5.55
C ASN A 9 -8.27 3.63 5.43
N ALA A 10 -8.30 4.93 5.08
CA ALA A 10 -7.12 5.76 4.87
C ALA A 10 -6.36 5.98 6.17
N SER A 11 -7.06 6.19 7.28
CA SER A 11 -6.47 6.37 8.62
C SER A 11 -5.58 5.19 9.04
N LEU A 12 -6.04 3.94 8.88
CA LEU A 12 -5.26 2.73 9.15
C LEU A 12 -4.08 2.60 8.20
N THR A 13 -4.32 2.84 6.91
CA THR A 13 -3.27 2.81 5.87
C THR A 13 -2.15 3.79 6.20
N ARG A 14 -2.48 5.01 6.61
CA ARG A 14 -1.51 6.04 7.03
C ARG A 14 -0.75 5.64 8.28
N ARG A 15 -1.44 5.12 9.30
CA ARG A 15 -0.79 4.62 10.52
C ARG A 15 0.29 3.59 10.16
N VAL A 16 -0.03 2.68 9.23
CA VAL A 16 0.92 1.68 8.76
C VAL A 16 2.10 2.31 8.01
N LEU A 17 1.84 3.20 7.06
CA LEU A 17 2.91 3.88 6.32
C LEU A 17 3.81 4.73 7.23
N CYS A 18 3.24 5.41 8.23
CA CYS A 18 4.00 6.13 9.26
C CYS A 18 4.90 5.19 10.06
N TYR A 19 4.38 4.04 10.52
CA TYR A 19 5.17 3.06 11.23
C TYR A 19 6.33 2.53 10.36
N LEU A 20 6.03 2.15 9.12
CA LEU A 20 7.01 1.64 8.16
C LEU A 20 8.11 2.67 7.89
N ARG A 21 7.75 3.94 7.69
CA ARG A 21 8.68 5.04 7.49
C ARG A 21 9.58 5.26 8.72
N ASN A 22 8.99 5.36 9.90
CA ASN A 22 9.74 5.77 11.09
C ASN A 22 10.61 4.65 11.68
N ASN A 23 10.20 3.38 11.51
CA ASN A 23 10.85 2.25 12.20
C ASN A 23 11.58 1.30 11.25
N LEU A 24 11.18 1.25 9.97
CA LEU A 24 11.63 0.20 9.06
C LEU A 24 12.13 0.71 7.70
N GLN A 25 12.19 2.03 7.45
CA GLN A 25 12.57 2.58 6.14
C GLN A 25 13.93 2.04 5.63
N ALA A 26 14.92 1.86 6.51
CA ALA A 26 16.21 1.29 6.13
C ALA A 26 16.13 -0.17 5.63
N HIS A 27 15.10 -0.91 6.04
CA HIS A 27 14.87 -2.33 5.74
C HIS A 27 13.83 -2.57 4.63
N ILE A 28 13.21 -1.51 4.13
CA ILE A 28 12.21 -1.55 3.07
C ILE A 28 12.92 -1.42 1.73
N ASP A 29 12.59 -2.31 0.80
CA ASP A 29 12.98 -2.19 -0.59
C ASP A 29 12.00 -1.25 -1.30
N HIS A 30 10.72 -1.59 -1.28
CA HIS A 30 9.65 -0.70 -1.74
C HIS A 30 8.31 -1.03 -1.07
N VAL A 31 7.40 -0.06 -1.13
CA VAL A 31 6.01 -0.13 -0.73
C VAL A 31 5.16 0.29 -1.92
N THR A 32 4.14 -0.50 -2.25
CA THR A 32 3.12 -0.12 -3.22
C THR A 32 1.80 0.05 -2.49
N VAL A 33 1.17 1.23 -2.61
CA VAL A 33 -0.14 1.53 -2.03
C VAL A 33 -1.16 1.63 -3.15
N ILE A 34 -2.23 0.86 -3.04
CA ILE A 34 -3.28 0.75 -4.05
C ILE A 34 -4.63 0.93 -3.37
N PHE A 35 -5.53 1.67 -4.01
CA PHE A 35 -6.93 1.77 -3.58
C PHE A 35 -7.81 0.94 -4.54
N LEU A 36 -8.58 0.00 -3.99
CA LEU A 36 -9.47 -0.90 -4.74
C LEU A 36 -10.86 -0.86 -4.12
N ASN A 37 -11.92 -0.60 -4.88
CA ASN A 37 -13.33 -0.84 -4.53
C ASN A 37 -13.61 -0.87 -3.01
N ASP A 38 -13.36 0.25 -2.32
CA ASP A 38 -13.59 0.47 -0.89
C ASP A 38 -12.58 -0.09 0.13
N PHE A 39 -11.38 -0.47 -0.28
CA PHE A 39 -10.30 -0.81 0.63
C PHE A 39 -8.92 -0.46 0.06
N TRP A 40 -7.94 -0.42 0.95
CA TRP A 40 -6.55 -0.14 0.62
C TRP A 40 -5.76 -1.43 0.62
N VAL A 41 -4.84 -1.57 -0.33
CA VAL A 41 -3.88 -2.67 -0.38
C VAL A 41 -2.48 -2.09 -0.27
N ILE A 42 -1.68 -2.66 0.63
CA ILE A 42 -0.25 -2.41 0.69
C ILE A 42 0.48 -3.69 0.30
N GLN A 43 1.31 -3.59 -0.73
CA GLN A 43 2.43 -4.51 -0.93
C GLN A 43 3.65 -3.93 -0.21
N LEU A 44 4.24 -4.72 0.67
CA LEU A 44 5.49 -4.39 1.33
C LEU A 44 6.58 -5.37 0.88
N LYS A 45 7.62 -4.84 0.24
CA LYS A 45 8.84 -5.58 -0.07
C LYS A 45 9.94 -5.20 0.92
N LEU A 46 10.41 -6.19 1.68
CA LEU A 46 11.52 -6.02 2.61
C LEU A 46 12.82 -6.50 1.98
N LYS A 47 13.91 -5.79 2.28
CA LYS A 47 15.27 -6.15 1.86
C LYS A 47 15.65 -7.54 2.38
N PRO A 48 16.49 -8.30 1.64
CA PRO A 48 16.93 -9.63 2.08
C PRO A 48 17.69 -9.62 3.41
N SER A 49 18.35 -8.51 3.75
CA SER A 49 19.17 -8.36 4.95
C SER A 49 18.39 -8.09 6.24
N ILE A 50 17.05 -7.97 6.18
CA ILE A 50 16.26 -7.74 7.39
C ILE A 50 16.37 -8.94 8.35
N ASN A 51 16.58 -8.67 9.63
CA ASN A 51 16.57 -9.70 10.66
C ASN A 51 15.15 -10.29 10.82
N ALA A 52 15.08 -11.61 11.00
CA ALA A 52 13.83 -12.37 11.13
C ALA A 52 12.91 -11.85 12.24
N HIS A 53 13.45 -11.35 13.35
CA HIS A 53 12.68 -10.74 14.44
C HIS A 53 11.96 -9.46 13.98
N PHE A 54 12.66 -8.54 13.31
CA PHE A 54 12.03 -7.33 12.74
C PHE A 54 11.00 -7.67 11.66
N ALA A 55 11.28 -8.67 10.83
CA ALA A 55 10.33 -9.16 9.83
C ALA A 55 9.02 -9.68 10.48
N LYS A 56 9.14 -10.47 11.56
CA LYS A 56 7.98 -10.98 12.31
C LYS A 56 7.22 -9.87 13.04
N ASN A 57 7.92 -8.94 13.69
CA ASN A 57 7.27 -7.80 14.36
C ASN A 57 6.51 -6.94 13.35
N CYS A 58 7.09 -6.71 12.16
CA CYS A 58 6.42 -6.02 11.08
C CYS A 58 5.15 -6.77 10.64
N GLN A 59 5.22 -8.09 10.45
CA GLN A 59 4.06 -8.90 10.07
C GLN A 59 2.97 -8.87 11.15
N ALA A 60 3.34 -8.95 12.44
CA ALA A 60 2.41 -8.85 13.55
C ALA A 60 1.69 -7.49 13.54
N PHE A 61 2.44 -6.40 13.44
CA PHE A 61 1.89 -5.05 13.37
C PHE A 61 0.91 -4.87 12.18
N LEU A 62 1.25 -5.41 11.01
CA LEU A 62 0.35 -5.37 9.85
C LEU A 62 -0.93 -6.18 10.08
N SER A 63 -0.84 -7.31 10.79
CA SER A 63 -1.96 -8.19 11.10
C SER A 63 -2.86 -7.63 12.21
N GLU A 64 -2.35 -6.75 13.06
CA GLU A 64 -3.15 -6.01 14.06
C GLU A 64 -3.96 -4.87 13.43
N ASN A 65 -3.46 -4.26 12.35
CA ASN A 65 -4.07 -3.09 11.73
C ASN A 65 -4.85 -3.41 10.45
N GLY A 66 -4.71 -4.62 9.91
CA GLY A 66 -5.34 -5.03 8.66
C GLY A 66 -5.42 -6.55 8.55
N PHE A 67 -5.69 -7.02 7.33
CA PHE A 67 -5.83 -8.45 7.06
C PHE A 67 -4.85 -8.88 5.97
N PRO A 68 -4.22 -10.05 6.07
CA PRO A 68 -3.46 -10.61 4.97
C PRO A 68 -4.31 -10.65 3.70
N TYR A 69 -3.72 -10.21 2.59
CA TYR A 69 -4.39 -10.17 1.31
C TYR A 69 -3.83 -11.25 0.39
N GLN A 70 -4.68 -12.15 -0.08
CA GLN A 70 -4.25 -13.37 -0.79
C GLN A 70 -4.00 -13.17 -2.29
N GLY A 71 -4.08 -11.94 -2.81
CA GLY A 71 -3.72 -11.70 -4.22
C GLY A 71 -4.75 -12.22 -5.22
N GLU A 72 -6.01 -12.39 -4.82
CA GLU A 72 -7.07 -13.03 -5.62
C GLU A 72 -7.32 -12.32 -6.97
N SER A 73 -6.99 -11.03 -7.07
CA SER A 73 -7.08 -10.27 -8.31
C SER A 73 -5.85 -10.48 -9.21
N LYS A 74 -6.05 -11.19 -10.32
CA LYS A 74 -5.03 -11.34 -11.38
C LYS A 74 -4.52 -10.00 -11.92
N ILE A 75 -5.40 -9.01 -12.04
CA ILE A 75 -5.04 -7.67 -12.54
C ILE A 75 -4.10 -6.98 -11.55
N LEU A 76 -4.37 -7.13 -10.24
CA LEU A 76 -3.51 -6.59 -9.19
C LEU A 76 -2.11 -7.24 -9.23
N LEU A 77 -2.03 -8.57 -9.34
CA LEU A 77 -0.73 -9.26 -9.45
C LEU A 77 0.08 -8.76 -10.65
N GLN A 78 -0.54 -8.66 -11.83
CA GLN A 78 0.13 -8.11 -13.04
C GLN A 78 0.56 -6.65 -12.87
N THR A 79 -0.24 -5.85 -12.17
CA THR A 79 0.07 -4.45 -11.85
C THR A 79 1.35 -4.40 -11.00
N LEU A 80 1.43 -5.22 -9.96
CA LEU A 80 2.58 -5.28 -9.06
C LEU A 80 3.85 -5.81 -9.76
N GLU A 81 3.71 -6.78 -10.67
CA GLU A 81 4.83 -7.29 -11.48
C GLU A 81 5.40 -6.22 -12.42
N LYS A 82 4.53 -5.45 -13.08
CA LYS A 82 4.96 -4.32 -13.94
C LYS A 82 5.68 -3.25 -13.13
N LEU A 83 5.14 -2.88 -11.97
CA LEU A 83 5.78 -1.92 -11.06
C LEU A 83 7.15 -2.43 -10.59
N ALA A 84 7.24 -3.70 -10.19
CA ALA A 84 8.52 -4.32 -9.81
C ALA A 84 9.54 -4.37 -10.96
N SER A 85 9.07 -4.38 -12.21
CA SER A 85 9.91 -4.31 -13.41
C SER A 85 10.34 -2.88 -13.78
N GLY A 86 10.00 -1.88 -12.95
CA GLY A 86 10.36 -0.47 -13.15
C GLY A 86 9.46 0.27 -14.13
N CYS A 87 8.29 -0.28 -14.49
CA CYS A 87 7.33 0.45 -15.31
C CYS A 87 6.77 1.67 -14.57
N ASP A 88 6.52 2.75 -15.30
CA ASP A 88 5.93 3.98 -14.74
C ASP A 88 4.56 3.71 -14.09
N PRO A 89 4.34 4.08 -12.81
CA PRO A 89 3.07 3.86 -12.12
C PRO A 89 1.86 4.46 -12.83
N THR A 90 2.00 5.62 -13.48
CA THR A 90 0.89 6.28 -14.19
C THR A 90 0.48 5.49 -15.43
N ALA A 91 1.46 5.00 -16.20
CA ALA A 91 1.23 4.15 -17.36
C ALA A 91 0.57 2.81 -16.95
N VAL A 92 1.04 2.18 -15.87
CA VAL A 92 0.46 0.94 -15.33
C VAL A 92 -0.97 1.17 -14.86
N MET A 93 -1.23 2.25 -14.11
CA MET A 93 -2.56 2.64 -13.64
C MET A 93 -3.54 2.82 -14.82
N LYS A 94 -3.13 3.54 -15.87
CA LYS A 94 -3.97 3.76 -17.06
C LYS A 94 -4.28 2.46 -17.79
N HIS A 95 -3.32 1.55 -17.89
CA HIS A 95 -3.47 0.28 -18.59
C HIS A 95 -4.35 -0.71 -17.83
N HIS A 96 -4.11 -0.88 -16.52
CA HIS A 96 -4.81 -1.86 -15.69
C HIS A 96 -6.07 -1.31 -15.02
N ARG A 97 -6.32 0.01 -15.11
CA ARG A 97 -7.44 0.70 -14.45
C ARG A 97 -7.49 0.44 -12.94
N ILE A 98 -6.32 0.47 -12.30
CA ILE A 98 -6.14 0.32 -10.86
C ILE A 98 -5.55 1.60 -10.29
N ALA A 99 -6.13 2.15 -9.22
CA ALA A 99 -5.64 3.35 -8.57
C ALA A 99 -4.38 3.04 -7.76
N ILE A 100 -3.22 3.25 -8.39
CA ILE A 100 -1.91 3.20 -7.72
C ILE A 100 -1.69 4.56 -7.07
N ILE A 101 -1.62 4.58 -5.74
CA ILE A 101 -1.48 5.79 -4.95
C ILE A 101 -0.02 6.16 -4.77
N SER A 102 0.83 5.17 -4.48
CA SER A 102 2.28 5.37 -4.42
C SER A 102 3.04 4.07 -4.65
N HIS A 103 4.28 4.19 -5.14
CA HIS A 103 5.22 3.09 -5.30
C HIS A 103 6.64 3.58 -4.98
N GLY A 104 7.35 2.90 -4.08
CA GLY A 104 8.71 3.25 -3.65
C GLY A 104 8.85 3.35 -2.14
N ALA A 105 9.34 4.48 -1.62
CA ALA A 105 9.40 4.70 -0.17
C ALA A 105 7.98 4.75 0.45
N PRO A 106 7.82 4.55 1.77
CA PRO A 106 6.53 4.70 2.43
C PRO A 106 6.08 6.18 2.43
N MET A 107 5.30 6.57 1.42
CA MET A 107 4.81 7.93 1.21
C MET A 107 3.43 8.08 1.84
N VAL A 108 3.38 8.69 3.03
CA VAL A 108 2.13 8.90 3.78
C VAL A 108 1.30 10.03 3.16
N GLU A 109 1.99 11.00 2.57
CA GLU A 109 1.40 12.23 2.03
C GLU A 109 0.52 11.92 0.81
N GLU A 110 0.90 10.94 -0.02
CA GLU A 110 0.13 10.51 -1.19
C GLU A 110 -1.26 9.95 -0.83
N VAL A 111 -1.40 9.32 0.34
CA VAL A 111 -2.71 8.84 0.83
C VAL A 111 -3.62 10.02 1.16
N GLU A 112 -3.10 11.07 1.77
CA GLU A 112 -3.87 12.29 2.06
C GLU A 112 -4.23 13.06 0.80
N HIS A 113 -3.28 13.24 -0.13
CA HIS A 113 -3.54 13.89 -1.40
C HIS A 113 -4.62 13.15 -2.21
N PHE A 114 -4.59 11.81 -2.21
CA PHE A 114 -5.65 11.03 -2.86
C PHE A 114 -7.00 11.24 -2.17
N ARG A 115 -7.05 11.16 -0.84
CA ARG A 115 -8.26 11.37 -0.05
C ARG A 115 -8.90 12.73 -0.35
N GLU A 116 -8.12 13.80 -0.29
CA GLU A 116 -8.59 15.17 -0.55
C GLU A 116 -9.16 15.33 -1.96
N ARG A 117 -8.42 14.83 -2.96
CA ARG A 117 -8.85 14.90 -4.37
C ARG A 117 -10.12 14.09 -4.60
N PHE A 118 -10.24 12.89 -4.03
CA PHE A 118 -11.39 12.02 -4.24
C PHE A 118 -12.64 12.54 -3.51
N VAL A 119 -12.51 12.98 -2.26
CA VAL A 119 -13.63 13.49 -1.45
C VAL A 119 -14.19 14.80 -2.02
N SER A 120 -13.35 15.66 -2.59
CA SER A 120 -13.78 16.95 -3.15
C SER A 120 -14.88 16.85 -4.22
N GLY A 121 -15.01 15.68 -4.89
CA GLY A 121 -16.01 15.44 -5.92
C GLY A 121 -17.28 14.70 -5.48
N LEU A 122 -17.36 14.23 -4.23
CA LEU A 122 -18.42 13.30 -3.79
C LEU A 122 -19.52 13.92 -2.94
N GLY A 123 -19.25 15.04 -2.26
CA GLY A 123 -20.19 15.63 -1.29
C GLY A 123 -20.33 14.83 0.02
N TYR A 124 -19.60 13.72 0.18
CA TYR A 124 -19.47 12.94 1.41
C TYR A 124 -18.08 12.28 1.48
N CYS A 125 -17.69 11.79 2.66
CA CYS A 125 -16.47 11.00 2.83
C CYS A 125 -16.84 9.51 2.96
N PRO A 126 -16.52 8.65 1.97
CA PRO A 126 -16.68 7.21 2.07
C PRO A 126 -15.94 6.63 3.29
N PRO A 127 -16.44 5.57 3.96
CA PRO A 127 -15.76 4.93 5.08
C PRO A 127 -14.33 4.47 4.77
N SER A 128 -14.10 4.07 3.53
CA SER A 128 -12.79 3.67 3.01
C SER A 128 -11.81 4.83 2.90
N LEU A 129 -12.29 6.07 2.95
CA LEU A 129 -11.49 7.30 2.87
C LEU A 129 -11.44 8.07 4.20
N ILE A 130 -12.01 7.52 5.28
CA ILE A 130 -11.87 8.05 6.65
C ILE A 130 -10.44 7.83 7.17
#